data_AF-A0A1Z4KW37-F1
#
_entry.id   AF-A0A1Z4KW37-F1
#
_cell.length_a   1.000
_cell.length_b   1.000
_cell.length_c   1.000
_cell.angle_alpha   90.00
_cell.angle_beta   90.00
_cell.angle_gamma   90.00
#
_symmetry.space_group_name_H-M   'P 1'
#
loop_
_entity.id
_entity.type
_entity.pdbx_description
1 polymer ?
#
loop_
_entity_poly.entity_id
_entity_poly.type
_entity_poly.pdbx_seq_one_letter_code
_entity_poly.pdbx_strand_id
1 'polypeptide(L)'
;MQLNRVYDSTLLSCSKVYQIQGTLYKYLYKTGTINHPQYHFKPMPGQRKKTNLVINHKTLINRCEEVVGMVLKATVIDENTTQLKLF
;
A
#
# COMPACT_ATOMS: atom_id res chain seq x y z
N MET A 1 -5.22 -2.62 18.40
CA MET A 1 -5.42 -2.46 16.94
C MET A 1 -5.99 -3.76 16.42
N GLN A 2 -7.08 -3.72 15.66
CA GLN A 2 -7.69 -4.91 15.08
C GLN A 2 -7.07 -5.18 13.70
N LEU A 3 -6.72 -6.44 13.43
CA LEU A 3 -6.12 -6.88 12.19
C LEU A 3 -7.11 -7.78 11.44
N ASN A 4 -7.43 -7.42 10.19
CA ASN A 4 -8.30 -8.20 9.32
C ASN A 4 -7.49 -8.81 8.18
N ARG A 5 -7.51 -10.13 8.06
CA ARG A 5 -6.73 -10.80 7.02
C ARG A 5 -7.25 -10.49 5.63
N VAL A 6 -6.33 -10.20 4.71
CA VAL A 6 -6.67 -9.88 3.31
C VAL A 6 -6.67 -11.18 2.51
N TYR A 7 -7.86 -11.74 2.29
CA TYR A 7 -8.01 -13.02 1.57
C TYR A 7 -8.02 -12.86 0.05
N ASP A 8 -8.28 -11.65 -0.46
CA ASP A 8 -8.32 -11.39 -1.89
C ASP A 8 -7.76 -10.01 -2.24
N SER A 9 -7.25 -9.90 -3.47
CA SER A 9 -6.66 -8.66 -3.99
C SER A 9 -7.65 -7.50 -4.17
N THR A 10 -8.95 -7.79 -4.32
CA THR A 10 -10.02 -6.78 -4.43
C THR A 10 -10.22 -5.98 -3.14
N LEU A 11 -9.76 -6.50 -2.00
CA LEU A 11 -9.79 -5.82 -0.72
C LEU A 11 -8.64 -4.81 -0.53
N LEU A 12 -7.67 -4.80 -1.47
CA LEU A 12 -6.57 -3.85 -1.46
C LEU A 12 -7.04 -2.46 -1.90
N SER A 13 -6.70 -1.46 -1.11
CA SER A 13 -6.99 -0.05 -1.39
C SER A 13 -5.81 0.83 -1.02
N CYS A 14 -5.57 1.85 -1.84
CA CYS A 14 -4.57 2.87 -1.58
C CYS A 14 -4.91 3.77 -0.37
N SER A 15 -6.16 3.75 0.12
CA SER A 15 -6.59 4.50 1.30
C SER A 15 -6.38 3.75 2.62
N LYS A 16 -6.02 2.45 2.56
CA LYS A 16 -5.89 1.60 3.75
C LYS A 16 -4.43 1.34 4.10
N VAL A 17 -4.20 0.92 5.34
CA VAL A 17 -2.88 0.50 5.84
C VAL A 17 -2.88 -1.01 6.08
N TYR A 18 -1.79 -1.65 5.69
CA TYR A 18 -1.60 -3.09 5.78
C TYR A 18 -0.37 -3.42 6.62
N GLN A 19 -0.51 -4.39 7.51
CA GLN A 19 0.60 -5.00 8.23
C GLN A 19 1.08 -6.24 7.45
N ILE A 20 2.38 -6.26 7.15
CA ILE A 20 3.04 -7.40 6.53
C ILE A 20 4.32 -7.67 7.33
N GLN A 21 4.40 -8.84 7.98
CA GLN A 21 5.54 -9.24 8.83
C GLN A 21 5.91 -8.19 9.90
N GLY A 22 4.90 -7.62 10.56
CA GLY A 22 5.10 -6.62 11.62
C GLY A 22 5.54 -5.23 11.13
N THR A 23 5.57 -5.00 9.82
CA THR A 23 5.87 -3.68 9.21
C THR A 23 4.58 -3.14 8.58
N LEU A 24 4.31 -1.83 8.72
CA LEU A 24 3.12 -1.22 8.13
C LEU A 24 3.44 -0.65 6.76
N TYR A 25 2.58 -0.95 5.79
CA TYR A 25 2.69 -0.53 4.42
C TYR A 25 1.40 0.09 3.91
N LYS A 26 1.56 0.97 2.93
CA LYS A 26 0.51 1.45 2.03
C LYS A 26 0.54 0.63 0.75
N TYR A 27 -0.62 0.20 0.26
CA TYR A 27 -0.73 -0.40 -1.07
C TYR A 27 -0.59 0.68 -2.17
N LEU A 28 0.19 0.37 -3.22
CA LEU A 28 0.42 1.28 -4.34
C LEU A 28 -0.36 0.87 -5.59
N TYR A 29 -0.05 -0.30 -6.16
CA TYR A 29 -0.63 -0.79 -7.40
C TYR A 29 -0.29 -2.27 -7.61
N LYS A 30 -0.97 -2.89 -8.58
CA LYS A 30 -0.75 -4.26 -9.04
C LYS A 30 -0.01 -4.25 -10.37
N THR A 31 0.95 -5.15 -10.53
CA THR A 31 1.62 -5.45 -11.81
C THR A 31 1.62 -6.97 -12.07
N GLY A 32 2.26 -7.39 -13.16
CA GLY A 32 2.38 -8.80 -13.53
C GLY A 32 1.19 -9.31 -14.33
N THR A 33 1.13 -10.62 -14.52
CA THR A 33 0.07 -11.28 -15.30
C THR A 33 -1.05 -11.78 -14.38
N ILE A 34 -2.16 -12.23 -14.97
CA ILE A 34 -3.27 -12.84 -14.22
C ILE A 34 -2.80 -14.04 -13.39
N ASN A 35 -1.91 -14.87 -13.96
CA ASN A 35 -1.37 -16.07 -13.30
C ASN A 35 -0.26 -15.74 -12.29
N HIS A 36 0.47 -14.65 -12.50
CA HIS A 36 1.59 -14.24 -11.65
C HIS A 36 1.46 -12.76 -11.24
N PRO A 37 0.43 -12.42 -10.46
CA PRO A 37 0.22 -11.04 -10.04
C PRO A 37 1.25 -10.65 -8.97
N GLN A 38 1.69 -9.40 -9.04
CA GLN A 38 2.59 -8.76 -8.09
C GLN A 38 1.93 -7.53 -7.50
N TYR A 39 2.02 -7.37 -6.19
CA TYR A 39 1.40 -6.30 -5.44
C TYR A 39 2.48 -5.44 -4.79
N HIS A 40 2.44 -4.14 -5.08
CA HIS A 40 3.47 -3.19 -4.66
C HIS A 40 3.01 -2.43 -3.42
N PHE A 41 3.92 -2.33 -2.45
CA PHE A 41 3.68 -1.73 -1.15
C PHE A 41 4.80 -0.76 -0.79
N LYS A 42 4.45 0.36 -0.17
CA LYS A 42 5.40 1.35 0.35
C LYS A 42 5.35 1.37 1.87
N PRO A 43 6.50 1.30 2.58
CA PRO A 43 6.51 1.36 4.04
C PRO A 43 6.01 2.72 4.53
N MET A 44 5.32 2.72 5.66
CA MET A 44 4.86 3.94 6.31
C MET A 44 6.05 4.76 6.85
N PRO A 45 5.97 6.10 6.84
CA PRO A 45 7.02 6.95 7.40
C PRO A 45 7.22 6.65 8.90
N GLY A 46 8.45 6.86 9.39
CA GLY A 46 8.82 6.61 10.79
C GLY A 46 9.25 5.16 11.09
N GLN A 47 9.29 4.28 10.09
CA GLN A 47 9.77 2.90 10.25
C GLN A 47 11.24 2.74 9.85
N ARG A 48 11.88 1.70 10.42
CA ARG A 48 13.27 1.33 10.06
C ARG A 48 13.38 0.88 8.60
N LYS A 49 12.35 0.19 8.08
CA LYS A 49 12.28 -0.22 6.68
C LYS A 49 11.90 0.97 5.80
N LYS A 50 12.73 1.25 4.80
CA LYS A 50 12.54 2.35 3.83
C LYS A 50 12.28 1.87 2.40
N THR A 51 12.48 0.59 2.13
CA THR A 51 12.34 0.01 0.80
C THR A 51 10.91 -0.43 0.52
N ASN A 52 10.48 -0.25 -0.73
CA ASN A 52 9.21 -0.80 -1.20
C ASN A 52 9.25 -2.33 -1.15
N LEU A 53 8.09 -2.93 -0.90
CA LEU A 53 7.89 -4.36 -0.84
C LEU A 53 7.03 -4.80 -2.02
N VAL A 54 7.46 -5.85 -2.70
CA VAL A 54 6.68 -6.52 -3.74
C VAL A 54 6.34 -7.91 -3.25
N ILE A 55 5.06 -8.27 -3.26
CA ILE A 55 4.59 -9.60 -2.85
C ILE A 55 3.75 -10.24 -3.95
N ASN A 56 3.70 -11.57 -3.97
CA ASN A 56 2.81 -12.33 -4.85
C ASN A 56 1.46 -12.63 -4.16
N HIS A 57 0.53 -13.23 -4.89
CA HIS A 57 -0.79 -13.59 -4.37
C HIS A 57 -0.74 -14.56 -3.17
N LYS A 58 0.14 -15.57 -3.21
CA LYS A 58 0.31 -16.51 -2.09
C LYS A 58 0.75 -15.80 -0.81
N THR A 59 1.65 -14.83 -0.92
CA THR A 59 2.11 -14.05 0.23
C THR A 59 1.03 -13.09 0.72
N LEU A 60 0.25 -12.50 -0.20
CA LEU A 60 -0.88 -11.63 0.14
C LEU A 60 -1.86 -12.35 1.08
N ILE A 61 -2.40 -13.48 0.66
CA ILE A 61 -3.44 -14.22 1.42
C ILE A 61 -2.92 -14.79 2.76
N ASN A 62 -1.61 -15.03 2.86
CA ASN A 62 -1.02 -15.68 4.02
C ASN A 62 -0.42 -14.72 5.05
N ARG A 63 -0.04 -13.50 4.65
CA ARG A 63 0.78 -12.61 5.48
C ARG A 63 0.38 -11.14 5.44
N CYS A 64 -0.65 -10.77 4.67
CA CYS A 64 -1.15 -9.41 4.59
C CYS A 64 -2.42 -9.26 5.43
N GLU A 65 -2.41 -8.29 6.33
CA GLU A 65 -3.52 -7.99 7.21
C GLU A 65 -3.81 -6.49 7.12
N GLU A 66 -5.06 -6.11 6.90
CA GLU A 66 -5.52 -4.72 7.01
C GLU A 66 -5.55 -4.30 8.48
N VAL A 67 -5.02 -3.12 8.77
CA VAL A 67 -5.10 -2.50 10.09
C VAL A 67 -6.39 -1.70 10.18
N VAL A 68 -7.41 -2.29 10.80
CA VAL A 68 -8.75 -1.70 10.88
C VAL A 68 -8.72 -0.38 11.64
N GLY A 69 -9.38 0.63 11.07
CA GLY A 69 -9.44 1.98 11.62
C GLY A 69 -8.28 2.88 11.23
N MET A 70 -7.22 2.35 10.60
CA MET A 70 -6.12 3.15 10.09
C MET A 70 -6.32 3.47 8.62
N VAL A 71 -6.78 4.69 8.35
CA VAL A 71 -7.04 5.19 7.00
C VAL A 71 -6.04 6.28 6.65
N LEU A 72 -5.45 6.16 5.47
CA LEU A 72 -4.60 7.20 4.90
C LEU A 72 -5.51 8.28 4.33
N LYS A 73 -5.42 9.49 4.90
CA LYS A 73 -5.94 10.67 4.22
C LYS A 73 -5.16 10.82 2.92
N ALA A 74 -5.88 10.86 1.79
CA ALA A 74 -5.29 11.34 0.56
C ALA A 74 -4.87 12.79 0.82
N THR A 75 -3.57 13.04 0.96
CA THR A 75 -3.04 14.38 0.75
C THR A 75 -3.28 14.67 -0.72
N VAL A 76 -4.39 15.33 -1.01
CA VAL A 76 -4.54 16.12 -2.24
C VAL A 76 -3.29 16.99 -2.27
N ILE A 77 -2.39 16.69 -3.21
CA ILE A 77 -1.30 17.60 -3.51
C ILE A 77 -2.04 18.83 -4.04
N ASP A 78 -2.04 19.89 -3.24
CA ASP A 78 -2.60 21.19 -3.62
C ASP A 78 -2.01 21.59 -4.97
N GLU A 79 -2.89 21.84 -5.95
CA GLU A 79 -2.57 22.11 -7.36
C GLU A 79 -1.79 23.43 -7.56
N ASN A 80 -1.44 24.14 -6.48
CA ASN A 80 -0.76 25.43 -6.49
C ASN A 80 0.78 25.37 -6.59
N THR A 81 1.39 24.20 -6.82
CA THR A 81 2.87 24.09 -6.88
C THR A 81 3.41 23.72 -8.26
N THR A 82 2.95 24.36 -9.33
CA THR A 82 3.84 24.61 -10.49
C THR A 82 3.36 25.79 -11.32
N GLN A 83 3.72 27.01 -10.91
CA GLN A 83 3.68 28.16 -11.80
C GLN A 83 4.83 28.01 -12.82
N LEU A 84 4.59 27.24 -13.89
CA LEU A 84 5.47 27.23 -15.06
C LEU A 84 5.34 28.60 -15.73
N LYS A 85 6.33 29.47 -15.47
CA LYS A 85 6.56 30.65 -16.32
C LYS A 85 6.91 30.14 -17.72
N LEU A 86 6.00 30.34 -18.68
CA LEU A 86 6.39 30.36 -20.09
C LEU A 86 7.16 31.67 -20.32
N PHE A 87 8.37 31.54 -20.85
CA PHE A 87 9.07 32.64 -21.52
C PHE A 87 8.48 32.84 -22.91
#